data_AF-A0A7L2VK98-F1
#
_entry.id   AF-A0A7L2VK98-F1
#
_cell.length_a   1.000
_cell.length_b   1.000
_cell.length_c   1.000
_cell.angle_alpha   90.00
_cell.angle_beta   90.00
_cell.angle_gamma   90.00
#
_symmetry.space_group_name_H-M   'P 1'
#
loop_
_entity.id
_entity.type
_entity.pdbx_description
1 polymer ?
#
loop_
_entity_poly.entity_id
_entity_poly.type
_entity_poly.pdbx_seq_one_letter_code
_entity_poly.pdbx_strand_id
1 'polypeptide(L)'
;RSHEELLIPSTPCHAKTNVMFLKTHKTASSTVLNIMFRFSEKHNLTVALPAGQLLHLGYPRTFLASFVEEFRATGQNYNIMCNHLRFNPREVQKVMPVDTFYFSILRNPIPLLESSYVYYKSSVPAFKLSKDVNEYLASPLRYYRPGDSRENMYGRNIMWFDFGYDNNARDNERYVQTVLKEIEQNFHLILIADYFDESMVLLKHALCWDLDDVIYFKLNSRSQDTVQTLTAESRERIKKWCSLDWKLYLHFNQSFWRRIEEAIGLRELEKEVTLLRTRQRELMETCLSDQEAVVRDHIKNKALLPFQSGAANILGYNLRQDLDNRTLRTCQRMVMPELQYTSYLYSVQHPHKKRKKSGLPRQWTNLQEK
;
A
#
# COMPACT_ATOMS: atom_id res chain seq x y z
N ARG A 1 -47.33 -5.30 31.01
CA ARG A 1 -45.91 -5.25 31.44
C ARG A 1 -45.08 -5.09 30.17
N SER A 2 -44.71 -3.85 29.87
CA SER A 2 -43.85 -3.46 28.76
C SER A 2 -42.45 -4.01 29.00
N HIS A 3 -41.92 -4.76 28.04
CA HIS A 3 -40.50 -5.03 27.96
C HIS A 3 -39.87 -3.90 27.16
N GLU A 4 -39.39 -2.88 27.87
CA GLU A 4 -38.43 -1.92 27.32
C GLU A 4 -37.12 -2.67 27.06
N GLU A 5 -36.81 -2.92 25.80
CA GLU A 5 -35.46 -3.25 25.37
C GLU A 5 -34.58 -2.03 25.67
N LEU A 6 -33.76 -2.16 26.71
CA LEU A 6 -32.66 -1.26 27.02
C LEU A 6 -31.71 -1.22 25.81
N LEU A 7 -31.89 -0.21 24.97
CA LEU A 7 -30.91 0.23 23.98
C LEU A 7 -29.64 0.63 24.75
N ILE A 8 -28.69 -0.30 24.84
CA ILE A 8 -27.34 -0.01 25.28
C ILE A 8 -26.79 1.03 24.30
N PRO A 9 -26.43 2.25 24.73
CA PRO A 9 -25.85 3.24 23.84
C PRO A 9 -24.57 2.63 23.25
N SER A 10 -24.48 2.57 21.93
CA SER A 10 -23.22 2.21 21.27
C SER A 10 -22.15 3.17 21.77
N THR A 11 -21.12 2.63 22.43
CA THR A 11 -19.98 3.42 22.88
C THR A 11 -19.46 4.24 21.70
N PRO A 12 -19.27 5.57 21.82
CA PRO A 12 -18.80 6.39 20.72
C PRO A 12 -17.48 5.84 20.20
N CYS A 13 -17.39 5.55 18.90
CA CYS A 13 -16.13 5.11 18.34
C CYS A 13 -15.19 6.30 18.15
N HIS A 14 -13.97 6.19 18.67
CA HIS A 14 -12.94 7.22 18.53
C HIS A 14 -11.98 6.85 17.40
N ALA A 15 -11.67 7.83 16.55
CA ALA A 15 -10.73 7.67 15.45
C ALA A 15 -9.38 7.13 15.96
N LYS A 16 -8.95 6.01 15.38
CA LYS A 16 -7.66 5.39 15.69
C LYS A 16 -6.54 6.22 15.06
N THR A 17 -5.61 6.72 15.89
CA THR A 17 -4.47 7.53 15.46
C THR A 17 -3.16 6.75 15.44
N ASN A 18 -3.04 5.68 16.23
CA ASN A 18 -1.90 4.78 16.21
C ASN A 18 -2.17 3.63 15.23
N VAL A 19 -1.55 3.68 14.05
CA VAL A 19 -1.82 2.75 12.96
C VAL A 19 -0.54 2.28 12.28
N MET A 20 -0.37 0.97 12.19
CA MET A 20 0.67 0.31 11.41
C MET A 20 0.04 -0.34 10.18
N PHE A 21 0.45 0.15 9.00
CA PHE A 21 0.10 -0.43 7.72
C PHE A 21 1.29 -1.19 7.15
N LEU A 22 1.23 -2.52 7.13
CA LEU A 22 2.21 -3.30 6.37
C LEU A 22 1.91 -3.17 4.89
N LYS A 23 2.66 -2.29 4.23
CA LYS A 23 2.60 -2.06 2.79
C LYS A 23 3.23 -3.22 2.01
N THR A 24 2.42 -4.03 1.32
CA THR A 24 2.89 -5.12 0.43
C THR A 24 3.09 -4.65 -1.01
N HIS A 25 3.86 -5.38 -1.80
CA HIS A 25 4.20 -4.99 -3.17
C HIS A 25 3.10 -5.31 -4.19
N LYS A 26 2.82 -4.35 -5.09
CA LYS A 26 1.90 -4.49 -6.24
C LYS A 26 0.43 -4.76 -5.89
N THR A 27 0.02 -4.34 -4.69
CA THR A 27 -1.32 -4.49 -4.09
C THR A 27 -2.10 -3.17 -3.97
N ALA A 28 -1.81 -2.18 -4.83
CA ALA A 28 -2.35 -0.80 -4.71
C ALA A 28 -1.98 -0.08 -3.40
N SER A 29 -0.99 -0.59 -2.68
CA SER A 29 -0.57 -0.13 -1.36
C SER A 29 0.06 1.28 -1.34
N SER A 30 0.56 1.80 -2.46
CA SER A 30 0.96 3.23 -2.57
C SER A 30 -0.24 4.18 -2.42
N THR A 31 -1.44 3.76 -2.82
CA THR A 31 -2.67 4.52 -2.64
C THR A 31 -3.06 4.56 -1.16
N VAL A 32 -2.99 3.41 -0.47
CA VAL A 32 -3.24 3.34 0.98
C VAL A 32 -2.19 4.16 1.75
N LEU A 33 -0.91 4.12 1.36
CA LEU A 33 0.12 4.96 1.97
C LEU A 33 -0.21 6.46 1.83
N ASN A 34 -0.71 6.90 0.68
CA ASN A 34 -1.15 8.29 0.49
C ASN A 34 -2.29 8.66 1.45
N ILE A 35 -3.29 7.79 1.63
CA ILE A 35 -4.34 7.94 2.65
C ILE A 35 -3.72 8.09 4.05
N MET A 36 -2.81 7.19 4.44
CA MET A 36 -2.16 7.24 5.75
C MET A 36 -1.39 8.55 5.98
N PHE A 37 -0.69 9.05 4.96
CA PHE A 37 0.04 10.31 5.03
C PHE A 37 -0.90 11.53 5.14
N ARG A 38 -1.97 11.57 4.36
CA ARG A 38 -2.99 12.62 4.46
C ARG A 38 -3.64 12.64 5.84
N PHE A 39 -3.98 11.47 6.38
CA PHE A 39 -4.52 11.34 7.73
C PHE A 39 -3.52 11.85 8.78
N SER A 40 -2.23 11.53 8.63
CA SER A 40 -1.19 12.02 9.53
C SER A 40 -1.06 13.55 9.53
N GLU A 41 -1.14 14.21 8.36
CA GLU A 41 -1.16 15.67 8.27
C GLU A 41 -2.43 16.27 8.90
N LYS A 42 -3.61 15.72 8.59
CA LYS A 42 -4.91 16.20 9.12
C LYS A 42 -4.91 16.23 10.65
N HIS A 43 -4.27 15.25 11.29
CA HIS A 43 -4.27 15.06 12.73
C HIS A 43 -2.94 15.41 13.42
N ASN A 44 -1.98 16.03 12.72
CA ASN A 44 -0.65 16.39 13.24
C ASN A 44 0.08 15.20 13.90
N LEU A 45 0.02 14.02 13.28
CA LEU A 45 0.57 12.78 13.80
C LEU A 45 2.02 12.56 13.37
N THR A 46 2.79 11.86 14.20
CA THR A 46 4.20 11.53 13.90
C THR A 46 4.28 10.26 13.07
N VAL A 47 4.95 10.31 11.91
CA VAL A 47 5.16 9.15 11.03
C VAL A 47 6.55 8.55 11.24
N ALA A 48 6.64 7.22 11.34
CA ALA A 48 7.88 6.45 11.39
C ALA A 48 8.56 6.40 10.01
N LEU A 49 9.27 7.47 9.67
CA LEU A 49 9.92 7.63 8.37
C LEU A 49 11.31 6.97 8.32
N PRO A 50 11.78 6.52 7.13
CA PRO A 50 13.10 5.90 6.99
C PRO A 50 14.27 6.79 7.40
N ALA A 51 15.31 6.20 7.98
CA ALA A 51 16.50 6.94 8.39
C ALA A 51 17.38 7.42 7.22
N GLY A 52 18.00 8.59 7.37
CA GLY A 52 18.93 9.20 6.43
C GLY A 52 18.33 9.44 5.05
N GLN A 53 19.04 8.98 4.01
CA GLN A 53 18.59 9.09 2.62
C GLN A 53 17.85 7.85 2.11
N LEU A 54 17.56 6.88 2.99
CA LEU A 54 16.74 5.72 2.61
C LEU A 54 15.31 6.15 2.30
N LEU A 55 14.66 5.43 1.38
CA LEU A 55 13.25 5.63 1.01
C LEU A 55 12.34 4.54 1.58
N HIS A 56 12.92 3.44 2.06
CA HIS A 56 12.24 2.32 2.70
C HIS A 56 12.85 2.05 4.07
N LEU A 57 12.10 1.39 4.94
CA LEU A 57 12.50 1.03 6.29
C LEU A 57 13.37 -0.25 6.28
N GLY A 58 14.51 -0.17 5.60
CA GLY A 58 15.54 -1.22 5.54
C GLY A 58 15.28 -2.38 4.57
N TYR A 59 14.17 -2.35 3.84
CA TYR A 59 13.81 -3.36 2.84
C TYR A 59 14.94 -3.55 1.80
N PRO A 60 15.28 -4.79 1.41
CA PRO A 60 14.58 -6.05 1.68
C PRO A 60 15.03 -6.81 2.94
N ARG A 61 15.85 -6.22 3.79
CA ARG A 61 16.18 -6.83 5.07
C ARG A 61 14.95 -6.82 5.97
N THR A 62 14.84 -7.82 6.83
CA THR A 62 13.87 -7.84 7.94
C THR A 62 13.98 -6.55 8.74
N PHE A 63 12.83 -5.93 9.05
CA PHE A 63 12.76 -4.64 9.71
C PHE A 63 13.49 -4.66 11.06
N LEU A 64 14.19 -3.57 11.34
CA LEU A 64 14.82 -3.24 12.61
C LEU A 64 14.39 -1.82 12.98
N ALA A 65 14.12 -1.56 14.26
CA ALA A 65 13.67 -0.26 14.73
C ALA A 65 14.67 0.88 14.39
N SER A 66 15.96 0.56 14.29
CA SER A 66 17.02 1.49 13.86
C SER A 66 16.90 2.00 12.42
N PHE A 67 16.01 1.42 11.60
CA PHE A 67 15.72 1.95 10.27
C PHE A 67 14.77 3.15 10.29
N VAL A 68 14.15 3.46 11.44
CA VAL A 68 13.32 4.66 11.63
C VAL A 68 14.21 5.84 12.01
N GLU A 69 13.97 6.99 11.38
CA GLU A 69 14.69 8.23 11.66
C GLU A 69 14.50 8.66 13.11
N GLU A 70 15.59 9.02 13.78
CA GLU A 70 15.62 9.45 15.19
C GLU A 70 15.06 8.45 16.20
N PHE A 71 14.89 7.17 15.84
CA PHE A 71 14.31 6.16 16.72
C PHE A 71 14.94 6.11 18.13
N ARG A 72 16.27 6.24 18.24
CA ARG A 72 16.98 6.23 19.53
C ARG A 72 16.57 7.38 20.47
N ALA A 73 16.16 8.52 19.92
CA ALA A 73 15.69 9.68 20.67
C ALA A 73 14.18 9.62 20.92
N THR A 74 13.42 9.16 19.93
CA THR A 74 11.94 9.18 19.95
C THR A 74 11.33 7.99 20.69
N GLY A 75 11.92 6.79 20.60
CA GLY A 75 11.35 5.56 21.17
C GLY A 75 9.99 5.17 20.56
N GLN A 76 9.05 4.74 21.40
CA GLN A 76 7.69 4.27 21.03
C GLN A 76 6.67 5.41 20.85
N ASN A 77 7.05 6.51 20.20
CA ASN A 77 6.21 7.71 20.10
C ASN A 77 5.78 8.03 18.65
N TYR A 78 5.73 7.03 17.78
CA TYR A 78 5.23 7.19 16.41
C TYR A 78 3.77 6.76 16.32
N ASN A 79 2.96 7.54 15.62
CA ASN A 79 1.54 7.25 15.44
C ASN A 79 1.31 6.44 14.17
N ILE A 80 2.03 6.73 13.07
CA ILE A 80 1.78 6.11 11.77
C ILE A 80 3.05 5.41 11.26
N MET A 81 2.93 4.16 10.84
CA MET A 81 4.02 3.42 10.19
C MET A 81 3.49 2.72 8.95
N CYS A 82 3.86 3.21 7.76
CA CYS A 82 3.29 2.75 6.49
C CYS A 82 4.27 2.67 5.32
N ASN A 83 5.53 3.09 5.49
CA ASN A 83 6.57 2.92 4.45
C ASN A 83 6.95 1.44 4.28
N HIS A 84 7.42 1.07 3.09
CA HIS A 84 7.83 -0.31 2.80
C HIS A 84 8.86 -0.84 3.80
N LEU A 85 8.57 -2.02 4.34
CA LEU A 85 9.39 -2.78 5.27
C LEU A 85 9.12 -4.28 5.06
N ARG A 86 10.05 -5.13 5.51
CA ARG A 86 9.81 -6.57 5.64
C ARG A 86 9.47 -6.86 7.09
N PHE A 87 8.28 -7.40 7.35
CA PHE A 87 7.68 -7.39 8.68
C PHE A 87 8.52 -8.13 9.72
N ASN A 88 8.58 -7.54 10.91
CA ASN A 88 9.18 -8.13 12.10
C ASN A 88 8.39 -7.62 13.31
N PRO A 89 7.47 -8.41 13.86
CA PRO A 89 6.53 -7.92 14.87
C PRO A 89 7.25 -7.38 16.11
N ARG A 90 8.32 -8.04 16.55
CA ARG A 90 9.10 -7.64 17.73
C ARG A 90 9.80 -6.29 17.55
N GLU A 91 10.25 -5.98 16.34
CA GLU A 91 10.92 -4.70 16.06
C GLU A 91 9.91 -3.59 15.80
N VAL A 92 8.78 -3.89 15.16
CA VAL A 92 7.69 -2.91 14.96
C VAL A 92 7.10 -2.48 16.31
N GLN A 93 6.91 -3.42 17.24
CA GLN A 93 6.44 -3.12 18.60
C GLN A 93 7.39 -2.19 19.38
N LYS A 94 8.68 -2.08 19.00
CA LYS A 94 9.59 -1.11 19.63
C LYS A 94 9.36 0.33 19.15
N VAL A 95 8.69 0.51 18.01
CA VAL A 95 8.45 1.82 17.38
C VAL A 95 7.02 2.29 17.64
N MET A 96 6.07 1.36 17.59
CA MET A 96 4.65 1.65 17.66
C MET A 96 4.10 1.49 19.08
N PRO A 97 3.19 2.36 19.55
CA PRO A 97 2.46 2.21 20.80
C PRO A 97 1.71 0.88 20.93
N VAL A 98 1.44 0.46 22.16
CA VAL A 98 0.78 -0.83 22.47
C VAL A 98 -0.64 -0.92 21.88
N ASP A 99 -1.37 0.19 21.81
CA ASP A 99 -2.75 0.27 21.30
C ASP A 99 -2.83 0.45 19.77
N THR A 100 -1.72 0.25 19.05
CA THR A 100 -1.65 0.41 17.60
C THR A 100 -2.56 -0.58 16.87
N PHE A 101 -3.33 -0.07 15.92
CA PHE A 101 -4.09 -0.89 14.97
C PHE A 101 -3.19 -1.35 13.82
N TYR A 102 -3.05 -2.66 13.65
CA TYR A 102 -2.21 -3.27 12.61
C TYR A 102 -3.07 -3.75 11.46
N PHE A 103 -2.77 -3.30 10.24
CA PHE A 103 -3.43 -3.82 9.05
C PHE A 103 -2.48 -3.97 7.86
N SER A 104 -2.91 -4.73 6.86
CA SER A 104 -2.19 -4.89 5.60
C SER A 104 -3.18 -5.00 4.44
N ILE A 105 -2.67 -5.21 3.23
CA ILE A 105 -3.45 -5.40 2.02
C ILE A 105 -2.83 -6.52 1.18
N LEU A 106 -3.66 -7.37 0.59
CA LEU A 106 -3.27 -8.44 -0.32
C LEU A 106 -3.88 -8.20 -1.70
N ARG A 107 -3.44 -8.98 -2.69
CA ARG A 107 -4.03 -9.02 -4.02
C ARG A 107 -3.97 -10.43 -4.57
N ASN A 108 -4.88 -10.78 -5.46
CA ASN A 108 -4.81 -12.04 -6.18
C ASN A 108 -3.41 -12.23 -6.81
N PRO A 109 -2.71 -13.35 -6.51
CA PRO A 109 -1.35 -13.58 -6.98
C PRO A 109 -1.19 -13.62 -8.51
N ILE A 110 -2.26 -13.94 -9.25
CA ILE A 110 -2.26 -14.01 -10.72
C ILE A 110 -1.93 -12.65 -11.35
N PRO A 111 -2.77 -11.61 -11.20
CA PRO A 111 -2.44 -10.27 -11.70
C PRO A 111 -1.28 -9.62 -10.93
N LEU A 112 -1.00 -10.05 -9.70
CA LEU A 112 0.13 -9.55 -8.92
C LEU A 112 1.47 -9.95 -9.55
N LEU A 113 1.67 -11.23 -9.89
CA LEU A 113 2.95 -11.68 -10.45
C LEU A 113 3.22 -11.04 -11.81
N GLU A 114 2.21 -10.92 -12.66
CA GLU A 114 2.37 -10.24 -13.95
C GLU A 114 2.68 -8.75 -13.76
N SER A 115 2.02 -8.08 -12.82
CA SER A 115 2.37 -6.70 -12.49
C SER A 115 3.79 -6.56 -11.92
N SER A 116 4.24 -7.52 -11.11
CA SER A 116 5.61 -7.60 -10.59
C SER A 116 6.61 -7.81 -11.73
N TYR A 117 6.33 -8.75 -12.64
CA TYR A 117 7.16 -9.07 -13.79
C TYR A 117 7.44 -7.83 -14.65
N VAL A 118 6.39 -7.10 -15.04
CA VAL A 118 6.54 -5.91 -15.88
C VAL A 118 7.25 -4.79 -15.13
N TYR A 119 6.88 -4.53 -13.87
CA TYR A 119 7.43 -3.43 -13.08
C TYR A 119 8.92 -3.63 -12.74
N TYR A 120 9.33 -4.86 -12.45
CA TYR A 120 10.70 -5.19 -12.08
C TYR A 120 11.50 -5.84 -13.22
N LYS A 121 10.99 -5.78 -14.45
CA LYS A 121 11.59 -6.39 -15.64
C LYS A 121 13.07 -6.07 -15.82
N SER A 122 13.49 -4.84 -15.50
CA SER A 122 14.86 -4.35 -15.67
C SER A 122 15.73 -4.43 -14.41
N SER A 123 15.20 -4.89 -13.28
CA SER A 123 15.94 -4.96 -12.01
C SER A 123 16.10 -6.39 -11.49
N VAL A 124 15.10 -7.25 -11.71
CA VAL A 124 15.11 -8.64 -11.26
C VAL A 124 15.80 -9.54 -12.29
N PRO A 125 16.93 -10.19 -11.93
CA PRO A 125 17.65 -11.09 -12.85
C PRO A 125 16.75 -12.16 -13.48
N ALA A 126 15.87 -12.78 -12.68
CA ALA A 126 14.95 -13.80 -13.16
C ALA A 126 13.95 -13.29 -14.22
N PHE A 127 13.61 -12.01 -14.19
CA PHE A 127 12.68 -11.43 -15.16
C PHE A 127 13.40 -10.91 -16.40
N LYS A 128 14.64 -10.41 -16.27
CA LYS A 128 15.40 -9.83 -17.40
C LYS A 128 15.54 -10.78 -18.59
N LEU A 129 15.77 -12.06 -18.29
CA LEU A 129 16.22 -13.05 -19.27
C LEU A 129 15.10 -13.68 -20.11
N SER A 130 13.87 -13.75 -19.60
CA SER A 130 12.72 -14.24 -20.38
C SER A 130 12.20 -13.15 -21.32
N LYS A 131 11.52 -13.47 -22.42
CA LYS A 131 10.89 -12.45 -23.28
C LYS A 131 9.69 -11.80 -22.58
N ASP A 132 8.78 -12.61 -22.08
CA ASP A 132 7.52 -12.21 -21.48
C ASP A 132 7.15 -13.09 -20.26
N VAL A 133 6.08 -12.73 -19.56
CA VAL A 133 5.64 -13.42 -18.34
C VAL A 133 5.24 -14.87 -18.62
N ASN A 134 4.72 -15.17 -19.81
CA ASN A 134 4.28 -16.53 -20.17
C ASN A 134 5.49 -17.44 -20.40
N GLU A 135 6.55 -16.95 -21.06
CA GLU A 135 7.82 -17.67 -21.19
C GLU A 135 8.46 -17.92 -19.83
N TYR A 136 8.52 -16.89 -18.97
CA TYR A 136 9.02 -17.04 -17.60
C TYR A 136 8.28 -18.16 -16.86
N LEU A 137 6.95 -18.16 -16.91
CA LEU A 137 6.12 -19.14 -16.22
C LEU A 137 6.18 -20.53 -16.82
N ALA A 138 6.55 -20.68 -18.09
CA ALA A 138 6.74 -21.99 -18.71
C ALA A 138 7.93 -22.75 -18.12
N SER A 139 8.94 -22.05 -17.59
CA SER A 139 10.11 -22.66 -16.97
C SER A 139 10.73 -21.75 -15.92
N PRO A 140 10.05 -21.42 -14.81
CA PRO A 140 10.50 -20.38 -13.88
C PRO A 140 11.84 -20.73 -13.25
N LEU A 141 12.12 -22.01 -12.99
CA LEU A 141 13.40 -22.49 -12.44
C LEU A 141 14.60 -22.34 -13.39
N ARG A 142 14.37 -22.11 -14.69
CA ARG A 142 15.43 -21.76 -15.64
C ARG A 142 15.98 -20.36 -15.35
N TYR A 143 15.12 -19.46 -14.88
CA TYR A 143 15.44 -18.04 -14.68
C TYR A 143 15.59 -17.67 -13.20
N TYR A 144 14.88 -18.36 -12.31
CA TYR A 144 14.85 -18.10 -10.88
C TYR A 144 15.71 -19.12 -10.13
N ARG A 145 16.74 -18.64 -9.44
CA ARG A 145 17.48 -19.43 -8.45
C ARG A 145 17.41 -18.77 -7.07
N PRO A 146 17.08 -19.53 -6.01
CA PRO A 146 17.18 -19.02 -4.65
C PRO A 146 18.61 -18.56 -4.34
N GLY A 147 18.78 -17.34 -3.84
CA GLY A 147 20.08 -16.82 -3.41
C GLY A 147 20.88 -16.03 -4.45
N ASP A 148 20.51 -16.05 -5.74
CA ASP A 148 21.25 -15.34 -6.80
C ASP A 148 21.26 -13.81 -6.62
N SER A 149 20.23 -13.23 -6.02
CA SER A 149 20.13 -11.79 -5.76
C SER A 149 19.00 -11.51 -4.77
N ARG A 150 19.15 -10.41 -4.00
CA ARG A 150 18.09 -9.96 -3.10
C ARG A 150 16.84 -9.58 -3.89
N GLU A 151 17.01 -9.03 -5.09
CA GLU A 151 15.93 -8.62 -5.99
C GLU A 151 15.05 -9.79 -6.45
N ASN A 152 15.56 -11.03 -6.50
CA ASN A 152 14.75 -12.17 -6.94
C ASN A 152 13.50 -12.41 -6.07
N MET A 153 13.39 -11.88 -4.85
CA MET A 153 12.15 -11.97 -4.06
C MET A 153 10.89 -11.45 -4.79
N TYR A 154 11.03 -10.50 -5.74
CA TYR A 154 9.91 -10.00 -6.56
C TYR A 154 9.34 -11.05 -7.52
N GLY A 155 10.09 -12.14 -7.77
CA GLY A 155 9.74 -13.21 -8.70
C GLY A 155 8.86 -14.32 -8.14
N ARG A 156 8.69 -14.40 -6.82
CA ARG A 156 8.01 -15.55 -6.20
C ARG A 156 7.55 -15.22 -4.79
N ASN A 157 6.27 -15.47 -4.49
CA ASN A 157 5.67 -15.32 -3.14
C ASN A 157 6.02 -13.99 -2.45
N ILE A 158 5.88 -12.86 -3.14
CA ILE A 158 6.34 -11.58 -2.59
C ILE A 158 5.47 -11.08 -1.44
N MET A 159 4.16 -11.36 -1.43
CA MET A 159 3.36 -10.97 -0.27
C MET A 159 3.85 -11.74 0.96
N TRP A 160 4.06 -13.06 0.84
CA TRP A 160 4.67 -13.89 1.89
C TRP A 160 6.01 -13.33 2.38
N PHE A 161 6.85 -12.84 1.46
CA PHE A 161 8.11 -12.17 1.78
C PHE A 161 7.90 -10.90 2.60
N ASP A 162 6.97 -10.04 2.19
CA ASP A 162 6.64 -8.77 2.84
C ASP A 162 6.17 -8.99 4.29
N PHE A 163 5.41 -10.06 4.55
CA PHE A 163 5.01 -10.50 5.89
C PHE A 163 6.16 -11.04 6.75
N GLY A 164 7.40 -11.06 6.25
CA GLY A 164 8.59 -11.39 7.02
C GLY A 164 9.12 -12.81 6.82
N TYR A 165 8.39 -13.65 6.08
CA TYR A 165 8.69 -15.08 5.93
C TYR A 165 9.59 -15.36 4.73
N ASP A 166 10.08 -16.60 4.62
CA ASP A 166 10.86 -17.05 3.47
C ASP A 166 9.93 -17.33 2.27
N ASN A 167 10.12 -16.59 1.19
CA ASN A 167 9.34 -16.69 -0.04
C ASN A 167 9.70 -17.94 -0.87
N ASN A 168 10.79 -18.62 -0.53
CA ASN A 168 11.22 -19.89 -1.10
C ASN A 168 10.89 -21.10 -0.23
N ALA A 169 10.21 -20.90 0.90
CA ALA A 169 9.81 -21.98 1.79
C ALA A 169 9.00 -23.05 1.03
N ARG A 170 9.14 -24.30 1.46
CA ARG A 170 8.34 -25.39 0.91
C ARG A 170 6.88 -25.16 1.28
N ASP A 171 6.00 -25.45 0.34
CA ASP A 171 4.55 -25.46 0.56
C ASP A 171 4.14 -26.70 1.37
N ASN A 172 4.45 -26.63 2.67
CA ASN A 172 4.07 -27.63 3.65
C ASN A 172 2.84 -27.15 4.41
N GLU A 173 1.79 -27.96 4.45
CA GLU A 173 0.50 -27.55 5.02
C GLU A 173 0.61 -27.09 6.47
N ARG A 174 1.36 -27.83 7.32
CA ARG A 174 1.53 -27.46 8.73
C ARG A 174 2.25 -26.12 8.88
N TYR A 175 3.30 -25.88 8.09
CA TYR A 175 4.01 -24.61 8.07
C TYR A 175 3.10 -23.47 7.62
N VAL A 176 2.38 -23.63 6.51
CA VAL A 176 1.46 -22.62 5.98
C VAL A 176 0.39 -22.26 7.01
N GLN A 177 -0.26 -23.25 7.62
CA GLN A 177 -1.29 -23.01 8.64
C GLN A 177 -0.73 -22.31 9.89
N THR A 178 0.53 -22.58 10.25
CA THR A 178 1.19 -21.87 11.36
C THR A 178 1.38 -20.40 11.02
N VAL A 179 1.91 -20.11 9.83
CA VAL A 179 2.13 -18.73 9.36
C VAL A 179 0.81 -17.95 9.22
N LEU A 180 -0.25 -18.57 8.69
CA LEU A 180 -1.56 -17.91 8.58
C LEU A 180 -2.09 -17.49 9.95
N LYS A 181 -2.00 -18.37 10.95
CA LYS A 181 -2.38 -18.06 12.33
C LYS A 181 -1.51 -16.96 12.95
N GLU A 182 -0.21 -16.97 12.70
CA GLU A 182 0.69 -15.91 13.15
C GLU A 182 0.31 -14.55 12.54
N ILE A 183 -0.06 -14.51 11.26
CA ILE A 183 -0.53 -13.27 10.62
C ILE A 183 -1.86 -12.83 11.25
N GLU A 184 -2.82 -13.73 11.48
CA GLU A 184 -4.09 -13.40 12.14
C GLU A 184 -3.89 -12.84 13.56
N GLN A 185 -2.88 -13.32 14.29
CA GLN A 185 -2.55 -12.83 15.63
C GLN A 185 -1.90 -11.44 15.61
N ASN A 186 -1.13 -11.13 14.58
CA ASN A 186 -0.38 -9.86 14.48
C ASN A 186 -1.18 -8.75 13.79
N PHE A 187 -2.16 -9.08 12.95
CA PHE A 187 -2.91 -8.12 12.14
C PHE A 187 -4.38 -8.08 12.53
N HIS A 188 -4.83 -6.90 12.90
CA HIS A 188 -6.22 -6.63 13.19
C HIS A 188 -7.08 -6.67 11.94
N LEU A 189 -6.55 -6.39 10.74
CA LEU A 189 -7.29 -6.41 9.48
C LEU A 189 -6.38 -6.68 8.28
N ILE A 190 -6.85 -7.48 7.32
CA ILE A 190 -6.18 -7.67 6.02
C ILE A 190 -7.19 -7.30 4.92
N LEU A 191 -6.86 -6.26 4.16
CA LEU A 191 -7.65 -5.75 3.04
C LEU A 191 -7.37 -6.54 1.75
N ILE A 192 -8.26 -6.45 0.77
CA ILE A 192 -8.12 -7.12 -0.53
C ILE A 192 -8.20 -6.10 -1.66
N ALA A 193 -7.09 -5.90 -2.38
CA ALA A 193 -6.98 -4.92 -3.46
C ALA A 193 -7.89 -5.21 -4.66
N ASP A 194 -8.33 -6.46 -4.83
CA ASP A 194 -9.33 -6.85 -5.82
C ASP A 194 -10.71 -6.25 -5.53
N TYR A 195 -10.98 -5.90 -4.27
CA TYR A 195 -12.19 -5.25 -3.74
C TYR A 195 -11.80 -3.94 -3.04
N PHE A 196 -11.13 -3.05 -3.77
CA PHE A 196 -10.47 -1.88 -3.16
C PHE A 196 -11.48 -0.89 -2.55
N ASP A 197 -12.63 -0.67 -3.19
CA ASP A 197 -13.66 0.24 -2.66
C ASP A 197 -14.26 -0.31 -1.36
N GLU A 198 -14.61 -1.59 -1.36
CA GLU A 198 -15.09 -2.33 -0.20
C GLU A 198 -14.03 -2.33 0.91
N SER A 199 -12.76 -2.47 0.55
CA SER A 199 -11.63 -2.39 1.49
C SER A 199 -11.50 -1.02 2.14
N MET A 200 -11.73 0.08 1.41
CA MET A 200 -11.70 1.42 2.00
C MET A 200 -12.86 1.67 2.94
N VAL A 201 -14.07 1.19 2.60
CA VAL A 201 -15.23 1.24 3.50
C VAL A 201 -14.97 0.40 4.76
N LEU A 202 -14.44 -0.82 4.62
CA LEU A 202 -14.09 -1.65 5.78
C LEU A 202 -13.01 -1.00 6.66
N LEU A 203 -12.00 -0.37 6.05
CA LEU A 203 -10.95 0.34 6.77
C LEU A 203 -11.50 1.55 7.54
N LYS A 204 -12.38 2.33 6.92
CA LYS A 204 -13.10 3.46 7.54
C LYS A 204 -13.78 3.02 8.83
N HIS A 205 -14.55 1.94 8.78
CA HIS A 205 -15.23 1.38 9.97
C HIS A 205 -14.25 0.88 11.01
N ALA A 206 -13.25 0.10 10.60
CA ALA A 206 -12.28 -0.50 11.53
C ALA A 206 -11.43 0.53 12.29
N LEU A 207 -11.15 1.68 11.67
CA LEU A 207 -10.38 2.77 12.27
C LEU A 207 -11.25 3.89 12.84
N CYS A 208 -12.56 3.83 12.64
CA CYS A 208 -13.50 4.90 12.98
C CYS A 208 -13.10 6.24 12.39
N TRP A 209 -12.75 6.21 11.11
CA TRP A 209 -12.40 7.36 10.32
C TRP A 209 -13.62 7.91 9.57
N ASP A 210 -13.53 9.15 9.11
CA ASP A 210 -14.56 9.74 8.26
C ASP A 210 -14.43 9.22 6.83
N LEU A 211 -15.48 9.41 6.02
CA LEU A 211 -15.42 9.09 4.59
C LEU A 211 -14.24 9.78 3.90
N ASP A 212 -14.08 11.09 4.13
CA ASP A 212 -13.04 11.91 3.48
C ASP A 212 -11.59 11.49 3.85
N ASP A 213 -11.43 10.75 4.95
CA ASP A 213 -10.13 10.20 5.35
C ASP A 213 -9.71 9.01 4.48
N VAL A 214 -10.67 8.24 3.94
CA VAL A 214 -10.41 7.07 3.10
C VAL A 214 -10.62 7.32 1.60
N ILE A 215 -11.10 8.50 1.20
CA ILE A 215 -11.19 8.85 -0.23
C ILE A 215 -9.79 8.89 -0.83
N TYR A 216 -9.68 8.36 -2.04
CA TYR A 216 -8.40 8.15 -2.70
C TYR A 216 -8.46 8.46 -4.19
N PHE A 217 -7.33 8.78 -4.79
CA PHE A 217 -7.11 8.65 -6.24
C PHE A 217 -6.22 7.44 -6.49
N LYS A 218 -6.40 6.74 -7.62
CA LYS A 218 -5.64 5.52 -7.93
C LYS A 218 -4.19 5.88 -8.28
N LEU A 219 -3.29 5.76 -7.32
CA LEU A 219 -1.86 6.06 -7.51
C LEU A 219 -1.07 4.81 -7.89
N ASN A 220 0.04 5.03 -8.60
CA ASN A 220 0.95 3.97 -9.05
C ASN A 220 0.26 2.89 -9.91
N SER A 221 -0.80 3.29 -10.61
CA SER A 221 -1.44 2.50 -11.65
C SER A 221 -0.59 2.57 -12.92
N ARG A 222 -0.62 1.50 -13.72
CA ARG A 222 0.10 1.46 -15.00
C ARG A 222 -0.89 1.51 -16.15
N SER A 223 -0.41 1.99 -17.29
CA SER A 223 -1.17 2.03 -18.52
C SER A 223 -1.46 0.62 -19.05
N GLN A 224 -2.62 0.46 -19.73
CA GLN A 224 -3.09 -0.85 -20.20
C GLN A 224 -2.20 -1.46 -21.29
N ASP A 225 -1.52 -0.64 -22.08
CA ASP A 225 -0.56 -1.07 -23.11
C ASP A 225 0.65 -1.81 -22.54
N THR A 226 0.95 -1.63 -21.25
CA THR A 226 2.04 -2.36 -20.57
C THR A 226 1.57 -3.60 -19.82
N VAL A 227 0.27 -3.92 -19.87
CA VAL A 227 -0.29 -5.14 -19.25
C VAL A 227 -0.10 -6.31 -20.18
N GLN A 228 0.56 -7.37 -19.69
CA GLN A 228 0.76 -8.59 -20.49
C GLN A 228 -0.43 -9.54 -20.32
N THR A 229 -0.96 -10.02 -21.45
CA THR A 229 -2.01 -11.03 -21.45
C THR A 229 -1.46 -12.38 -20.99
N LEU A 230 -2.00 -12.89 -19.89
CA LEU A 230 -1.70 -14.23 -19.37
C LEU A 230 -2.55 -15.28 -20.07
N THR A 231 -1.90 -16.34 -20.57
CA THR A 231 -2.61 -17.54 -21.05
C THR A 231 -3.33 -18.25 -19.89
N ALA A 232 -4.36 -19.04 -20.20
CA ALA A 232 -5.04 -19.85 -19.19
C ALA A 232 -4.06 -20.78 -18.45
N GLU A 233 -3.12 -21.37 -19.17
CA GLU A 233 -2.09 -22.23 -18.59
C GLU A 233 -1.15 -21.44 -17.65
N SER A 234 -0.68 -20.26 -18.07
CA SER A 234 0.15 -19.39 -17.23
C SER A 234 -0.55 -19.02 -15.92
N ARG A 235 -1.87 -18.76 -15.95
CA ARG A 235 -2.64 -18.48 -14.73
C ARG A 235 -2.58 -19.64 -13.73
N GLU A 236 -2.71 -20.88 -14.19
CA GLU A 236 -2.57 -22.06 -13.32
C GLU A 236 -1.13 -22.28 -12.85
N ARG A 237 -0.14 -22.03 -13.72
CA ARG A 237 1.28 -22.09 -13.35
C ARG A 237 1.62 -21.08 -12.26
N ILE A 238 1.04 -19.88 -12.26
CA ILE A 238 1.23 -18.89 -11.19
C ILE A 238 0.76 -19.42 -9.85
N LYS A 239 -0.42 -20.03 -9.78
CA LYS A 239 -0.95 -20.59 -8.52
C LYS A 239 -0.01 -21.63 -7.92
N LYS A 240 0.70 -22.40 -8.76
CA LYS A 240 1.70 -23.38 -8.32
C LYS A 240 3.05 -22.73 -7.98
N TRP A 241 3.50 -21.78 -8.78
CA TRP A 241 4.79 -21.10 -8.60
C TRP A 241 4.81 -20.22 -7.35
N CYS A 242 3.72 -19.48 -7.15
CA CYS A 242 3.45 -18.60 -6.01
C CYS A 242 2.43 -19.23 -5.05
N SER A 243 2.59 -20.51 -4.71
CA SER A 243 1.58 -21.24 -3.95
C SER A 243 1.37 -20.76 -2.51
N LEU A 244 2.40 -20.18 -1.88
CA LEU A 244 2.29 -19.59 -0.55
C LEU A 244 1.40 -18.34 -0.60
N ASP A 245 1.65 -17.44 -1.56
CA ASP A 245 0.80 -16.27 -1.81
C ASP A 245 -0.63 -16.67 -2.21
N TRP A 246 -0.79 -17.78 -2.94
CA TRP A 246 -2.11 -18.31 -3.31
C TRP A 246 -2.91 -18.74 -2.09
N LYS A 247 -2.32 -19.52 -1.18
CA LYS A 247 -2.97 -19.94 0.07
C LYS A 247 -3.23 -18.74 1.00
N LEU A 248 -2.29 -17.80 1.07
CA LEU A 248 -2.44 -16.53 1.80
C LEU A 248 -3.66 -15.75 1.33
N TYR A 249 -3.77 -15.54 0.02
CA TYR A 249 -4.88 -14.80 -0.58
C TYR A 249 -6.23 -15.50 -0.33
N LEU A 250 -6.31 -16.82 -0.54
CA LEU A 250 -7.56 -17.56 -0.33
C LEU A 250 -8.05 -17.45 1.13
N HIS A 251 -7.14 -17.64 2.09
CA HIS A 251 -7.44 -17.54 3.52
C HIS A 251 -7.97 -16.15 3.90
N PHE A 252 -7.22 -15.11 3.55
CA PHE A 252 -7.58 -13.76 3.97
C PHE A 252 -8.73 -13.16 3.15
N ASN A 253 -8.95 -13.58 1.91
CA ASN A 253 -10.15 -13.20 1.15
C ASN A 253 -11.42 -13.74 1.82
N GLN A 254 -11.41 -14.98 2.34
CA GLN A 254 -12.53 -15.50 3.14
C GLN A 254 -12.72 -14.70 4.43
N SER A 255 -11.63 -14.41 5.14
CA SER A 255 -11.68 -13.60 6.37
C SER A 255 -12.20 -12.18 6.14
N PHE A 256 -11.87 -11.59 4.99
CA PHE A 256 -12.26 -10.25 4.58
C PHE A 256 -13.78 -10.14 4.41
N TRP A 257 -14.38 -11.06 3.65
CA TRP A 257 -15.82 -11.07 3.45
C TRP A 257 -16.60 -11.39 4.73
N ARG A 258 -16.07 -12.28 5.58
CA ARG A 258 -16.65 -12.52 6.91
C ARG A 258 -16.67 -11.24 7.75
N ARG A 259 -15.57 -10.48 7.79
CA ARG A 259 -15.49 -9.21 8.54
C ARG A 259 -16.43 -8.15 8.00
N ILE A 260 -16.61 -8.07 6.67
CA ILE A 260 -17.59 -7.19 6.05
C ILE A 260 -19.00 -7.52 6.53
N GLU A 261 -19.38 -8.80 6.49
CA GLU A 261 -20.70 -9.25 6.93
C GLU A 261 -20.94 -8.93 8.41
N GLU A 262 -19.93 -9.19 9.26
CA GLU A 262 -20.01 -8.98 10.71
C GLU A 262 -20.05 -7.50 11.11
N ALA A 263 -19.26 -6.64 10.46
CA ALA A 263 -19.09 -5.24 10.87
C ALA A 263 -20.06 -4.27 10.19
N ILE A 264 -20.51 -4.57 8.97
CA ILE A 264 -21.24 -3.63 8.10
C ILE A 264 -22.52 -4.28 7.53
N GLY A 265 -22.40 -5.50 7.02
CA GLY A 265 -23.43 -6.18 6.25
C GLY A 265 -23.44 -5.75 4.76
N LEU A 266 -23.74 -6.70 3.87
CA LEU A 266 -23.57 -6.49 2.41
C LEU A 266 -24.44 -5.38 1.82
N ARG A 267 -25.66 -5.21 2.33
CA ARG A 267 -26.57 -4.17 1.84
C ARG A 267 -26.09 -2.76 2.20
N GLU A 268 -25.51 -2.59 3.39
CA GLU A 268 -24.98 -1.29 3.80
C GLU A 268 -23.64 -1.00 3.14
N LEU A 269 -22.81 -2.03 2.96
CA LEU A 269 -21.57 -1.94 2.18
C LEU A 269 -21.83 -1.36 0.79
N GLU A 270 -22.84 -1.84 0.06
CA GLU A 270 -23.16 -1.35 -1.29
C GLU A 270 -23.49 0.15 -1.30
N LYS A 271 -24.22 0.63 -0.29
CA LYS A 271 -24.54 2.06 -0.15
C LYS A 271 -23.30 2.89 0.15
N GLU A 272 -22.47 2.45 1.08
CA GLU A 272 -21.25 3.17 1.46
C GLU A 272 -20.21 3.17 0.33
N VAL A 273 -20.10 2.08 -0.44
CA VAL A 273 -19.27 2.04 -1.66
C VAL A 273 -19.80 3.04 -2.69
N THR A 274 -21.12 3.16 -2.85
CA THR A 274 -21.72 4.16 -3.75
C THR A 274 -21.42 5.59 -3.29
N LEU A 275 -21.48 5.84 -1.98
CA LEU A 275 -21.12 7.14 -1.40
C LEU A 275 -19.64 7.46 -1.60
N LEU A 276 -18.75 6.49 -1.34
CA LEU A 276 -17.31 6.59 -1.58
C LEU A 276 -17.01 6.96 -3.03
N ARG A 277 -17.61 6.25 -4.00
CA ARG A 277 -17.42 6.50 -5.44
C ARG A 277 -17.94 7.88 -5.86
N THR A 278 -19.10 8.28 -5.34
CA THR A 278 -19.67 9.60 -5.59
C THR A 278 -18.72 10.70 -5.11
N ARG A 279 -18.26 10.59 -3.86
CA ARG A 279 -17.34 11.56 -3.26
C ARG A 279 -15.97 11.59 -3.95
N GLN A 280 -15.46 10.43 -4.36
CA GLN A 280 -14.25 10.34 -5.15
C GLN A 280 -14.39 11.10 -6.48
N ARG A 281 -15.49 10.91 -7.20
CA ARG A 281 -15.75 11.61 -8.47
C ARG A 281 -15.84 13.13 -8.29
N GLU A 282 -16.54 13.61 -7.26
CA GLU A 282 -16.61 15.05 -6.96
C GLU A 282 -15.22 15.67 -6.74
N LEU A 283 -14.35 14.99 -5.98
CA LEU A 283 -12.98 15.45 -5.77
C LEU A 283 -12.15 15.36 -7.05
N MET A 284 -12.32 14.32 -7.86
CA MET A 284 -11.62 14.20 -9.15
C MET A 284 -12.03 15.31 -10.11
N GLU A 285 -13.32 15.61 -10.20
CA GLU A 285 -13.84 16.75 -10.94
C GLU A 285 -13.21 18.03 -10.45
N THR A 286 -13.24 18.30 -9.14
CA THR A 286 -12.66 19.50 -8.54
C THR A 286 -11.16 19.63 -8.83
N CYS A 287 -10.39 18.56 -8.68
CA CYS A 287 -8.93 18.62 -8.66
C CYS A 287 -8.26 18.52 -10.03
N LEU A 288 -8.81 17.75 -10.95
CA LEU A 288 -8.09 17.31 -12.14
C LEU A 288 -8.46 18.11 -13.39
N SER A 289 -7.49 18.37 -14.27
CA SER A 289 -7.77 18.94 -15.61
C SER A 289 -8.54 17.95 -16.47
N ASP A 290 -8.14 16.68 -16.39
CA ASP A 290 -8.76 15.55 -17.06
C ASP A 290 -9.15 14.56 -15.95
N GLN A 291 -10.36 14.02 -15.95
CA GLN A 291 -10.81 13.07 -14.91
C GLN A 291 -10.07 11.73 -14.95
N GLU A 292 -9.09 11.57 -15.84
CA GLU A 292 -8.34 10.34 -16.03
C GLU A 292 -6.85 10.54 -15.78
N ALA A 293 -6.19 9.45 -15.38
CA ALA A 293 -4.75 9.44 -15.22
C ALA A 293 -4.08 9.41 -16.61
N VAL A 294 -2.99 10.15 -16.76
CA VAL A 294 -2.26 10.31 -18.03
C VAL A 294 -0.90 9.61 -17.98
N VAL A 295 -0.43 9.19 -19.16
CA VAL A 295 0.92 8.62 -19.32
C VAL A 295 2.00 9.65 -19.01
N ARG A 296 3.20 9.17 -18.64
CA ARG A 296 4.34 9.99 -18.21
C ARG A 296 4.60 11.24 -19.07
N ASP A 297 4.54 11.08 -20.38
CA ASP A 297 4.94 12.13 -21.31
C ASP A 297 3.92 13.28 -21.35
N HIS A 298 2.67 13.01 -20.95
CA HIS A 298 1.58 13.98 -20.84
C HIS A 298 1.43 14.60 -19.43
N ILE A 299 2.26 14.19 -18.46
CA ILE A 299 2.30 14.82 -17.13
C ILE A 299 3.00 16.17 -17.25
N LYS A 300 2.23 17.24 -17.04
CA LYS A 300 2.66 18.64 -17.15
C LYS A 300 3.62 19.03 -16.02
N ASN A 301 3.23 18.75 -14.77
CA ASN A 301 4.07 19.04 -13.61
C ASN A 301 5.02 17.87 -13.31
N LYS A 302 6.30 18.00 -13.67
CA LYS A 302 7.30 16.94 -13.46
C LYS A 302 7.57 16.60 -12.00
N ALA A 303 7.18 17.44 -11.04
CA ALA A 303 7.25 17.07 -9.64
C ALA A 303 6.17 16.06 -9.23
N LEU A 304 5.06 15.98 -9.96
CA LEU A 304 4.01 14.96 -9.79
C LEU A 304 4.27 13.71 -10.61
N LEU A 305 5.40 13.61 -11.30
CA LEU A 305 5.76 12.44 -12.08
C LEU A 305 5.97 11.23 -11.16
N PRO A 306 5.20 10.14 -11.27
CA PRO A 306 5.47 8.94 -10.49
C PRO A 306 6.78 8.29 -10.91
N PHE A 307 7.44 7.58 -9.98
CA PHE A 307 8.62 6.80 -10.29
C PHE A 307 8.31 5.73 -11.34
N GLN A 308 9.14 5.69 -12.38
CA GLN A 308 8.99 4.76 -13.51
C GLN A 308 9.98 3.61 -13.32
N SER A 309 9.52 2.38 -13.56
CA SER A 309 10.36 1.19 -13.33
C SER A 309 10.09 0.08 -14.34
N GLY A 310 11.15 -0.64 -14.70
CA GLY A 310 11.05 -1.77 -15.62
C GLY A 310 10.48 -1.37 -16.97
N ALA A 311 9.54 -2.18 -17.43
CA ALA A 311 8.76 -1.95 -18.63
C ALA A 311 7.39 -1.30 -18.33
N ALA A 312 7.12 -0.93 -17.07
CA ALA A 312 5.86 -0.32 -16.69
C ALA A 312 5.85 1.18 -17.00
N ASN A 313 4.74 1.64 -17.60
CA ASN A 313 4.45 3.06 -17.78
C ASN A 313 3.44 3.47 -16.69
N ILE A 314 3.95 4.12 -15.65
CA ILE A 314 3.16 4.49 -14.47
C ILE A 314 2.45 5.81 -14.73
N LEU A 315 1.12 5.78 -14.60
CA LEU A 315 0.23 6.90 -14.84
C LEU A 315 0.27 7.90 -13.68
N GLY A 316 0.10 9.18 -14.01
CA GLY A 316 -0.04 10.27 -13.04
C GLY A 316 -1.18 11.20 -13.41
N TYR A 317 -1.30 12.32 -12.71
CA TYR A 317 -2.45 13.22 -12.84
C TYR A 317 -2.01 14.66 -13.14
N ASN A 318 -2.82 15.38 -13.91
CA ASN A 318 -2.68 16.82 -14.12
C ASN A 318 -3.73 17.55 -13.29
N LEU A 319 -3.29 18.50 -12.46
CA LEU A 319 -4.17 19.33 -11.66
C LEU A 319 -4.74 20.49 -12.48
N ARG A 320 -5.97 20.90 -12.15
CA ARG A 320 -6.59 22.11 -12.68
C ARG A 320 -5.80 23.37 -12.27
N GLN A 321 -5.81 24.41 -13.12
CA GLN A 321 -4.94 25.59 -12.97
C GLN A 321 -5.57 26.72 -12.12
N ASP A 322 -6.90 26.77 -12.05
CA ASP A 322 -7.71 27.84 -11.43
C ASP A 322 -8.22 27.44 -10.02
N LEU A 323 -7.43 26.69 -9.27
CA LEU A 323 -7.78 26.29 -7.90
C LEU A 323 -7.34 27.36 -6.89
N ASP A 324 -8.22 27.68 -5.94
CA ASP A 324 -7.82 28.47 -4.77
C ASP A 324 -6.74 27.73 -3.96
N ASN A 325 -5.97 28.46 -3.16
CA ASN A 325 -4.82 27.91 -2.43
C ASN A 325 -5.18 26.71 -1.54
N ARG A 326 -6.36 26.71 -0.90
CA ARG A 326 -6.76 25.63 0.00
C ARG A 326 -7.11 24.39 -0.79
N THR A 327 -7.91 24.53 -1.84
CA THR A 327 -8.27 23.42 -2.73
C THR A 327 -7.05 22.85 -3.42
N LEU A 328 -6.15 23.70 -3.90
CA LEU A 328 -4.90 23.29 -4.53
C LEU A 328 -4.05 22.41 -3.59
N ARG A 329 -3.89 22.80 -2.31
CA ARG A 329 -3.16 22.00 -1.31
C ARG A 329 -3.78 20.61 -1.15
N THR A 330 -5.10 20.53 -0.99
CA THR A 330 -5.83 19.25 -0.88
C THR A 330 -5.60 18.38 -2.12
N CYS A 331 -5.83 18.94 -3.31
CA CYS A 331 -5.68 18.24 -4.57
C CYS A 331 -4.25 17.76 -4.82
N GLN A 332 -3.24 18.55 -4.46
CA GLN A 332 -1.85 18.16 -4.54
C GLN A 332 -1.54 16.93 -3.67
N ARG A 333 -2.04 16.88 -2.44
CA ARG A 333 -1.85 15.72 -1.56
C ARG A 333 -2.52 14.47 -2.12
N MET A 334 -3.70 14.59 -2.73
CA MET A 334 -4.40 13.47 -3.38
C MET A 334 -3.59 12.81 -4.51
N VAL A 335 -2.86 13.61 -5.30
CA VAL A 335 -2.12 13.12 -6.48
C VAL A 335 -0.63 12.87 -6.23
N MET A 336 -0.11 13.24 -5.04
CA MET A 336 1.32 13.22 -4.77
C MET A 336 1.87 11.78 -4.76
N PRO A 337 2.86 11.45 -5.62
CA PRO A 337 3.44 10.11 -5.62
C PRO A 337 4.24 9.84 -4.34
N GLU A 338 4.33 8.57 -3.98
CA GLU A 338 4.87 8.08 -2.71
C GLU A 338 6.26 8.64 -2.34
N LEU A 339 7.21 8.66 -3.29
CA LEU A 339 8.58 9.10 -3.00
C LEU A 339 8.64 10.60 -2.69
N GLN A 340 7.85 11.39 -3.42
CA GLN A 340 7.72 12.83 -3.20
C GLN A 340 7.02 13.12 -1.88
N TYR A 341 5.98 12.37 -1.57
CA TYR A 341 5.24 12.54 -0.32
C TYR A 341 6.08 12.15 0.89
N THR A 342 6.80 11.02 0.81
CA THR A 342 7.76 10.61 1.85
C THR A 342 8.85 11.68 2.04
N SER A 343 9.36 12.27 0.95
CA SER A 343 10.35 13.35 1.02
C SER A 343 9.78 14.62 1.64
N TYR A 344 8.53 14.96 1.33
CA TYR A 344 7.81 16.11 1.89
C TYR A 344 7.56 15.96 3.39
N LEU A 345 6.95 14.84 3.82
CA LEU A 345 6.72 14.60 5.25
C LEU A 345 8.01 14.57 6.05
N TYR A 346 9.08 14.00 5.47
CA TYR A 346 10.39 14.01 6.12
C TYR A 346 10.91 15.44 6.34
N SER A 347 10.75 16.35 5.38
CA SER A 347 11.14 17.76 5.58
C SER A 347 10.27 18.50 6.60
N VAL A 348 8.99 18.14 6.73
CA VAL A 348 8.09 18.72 7.73
C VAL A 348 8.45 18.23 9.14
N GLN A 349 8.64 16.93 9.32
CA GLN A 349 8.94 16.33 10.63
C GLN A 349 10.40 16.57 11.08
N HIS A 350 11.36 16.71 10.16
CA HIS A 350 12.77 16.92 10.48
C HIS A 350 13.36 18.13 9.74
N PRO A 351 12.91 19.37 10.06
CA PRO A 351 13.28 20.58 9.30
C PRO A 351 14.77 20.94 9.38
N HIS A 352 15.47 20.46 10.40
CA HIS A 352 16.93 20.60 10.59
C HIS A 352 17.76 19.63 9.74
N LYS A 353 17.13 18.64 9.09
CA LYS A 353 17.82 17.60 8.31
C LYS A 353 17.74 17.85 6.82
N LYS A 354 18.71 17.29 6.09
CA LYS A 354 18.68 17.27 4.62
C LYS A 354 17.48 16.47 4.14
N ARG A 355 16.59 17.12 3.39
CA ARG A 355 15.46 16.49 2.70
C ARG A 355 15.90 15.26 1.90
N LYS A 356 15.05 14.23 1.82
CA LYS A 356 15.33 13.01 1.06
C LYS A 356 15.38 13.29 -0.44
N LYS A 357 16.42 12.80 -1.12
CA LYS A 357 16.52 12.85 -2.58
C LYS A 357 15.55 11.84 -3.22
N SER A 358 14.51 12.33 -3.89
CA SER A 358 13.55 11.49 -4.64
C SER A 358 13.93 11.30 -6.11
N GLY A 359 14.99 11.95 -6.60
CA GLY A 359 15.44 11.86 -8.00
C GLY A 359 14.53 12.60 -9.01
N LEU A 360 13.55 13.36 -8.52
CA LEU A 360 12.57 14.08 -9.34
C LEU A 360 12.56 15.59 -9.01
N PRO A 361 12.10 16.45 -9.94
CA PRO A 361 12.09 17.90 -9.76
C PRO A 361 11.40 18.32 -8.47
N ARG A 362 11.97 19.32 -7.81
CA ARG A 362 11.38 19.92 -6.60
C ARG A 362 10.10 20.63 -6.97
N GLN A 363 9.10 20.51 -6.11
CA GLN A 363 7.83 21.17 -6.34
C GLN A 363 7.77 22.54 -5.66
N TRP A 364 8.45 22.75 -4.52
CA TRP A 364 8.21 23.93 -3.68
C TRP A 364 9.49 24.44 -2.99
N THR A 365 9.62 25.77 -2.90
CA THR A 365 10.49 26.46 -1.95
C THR A 365 9.70 26.76 -0.67
N ASN A 366 10.37 26.88 0.48
CA ASN A 366 9.77 27.03 1.82
C ASN A 366 8.68 28.14 1.96
N LEU A 367 8.53 29.04 0.98
CA LEU A 367 7.53 30.11 0.95
C LEU A 367 6.11 29.65 0.56
N GLN A 368 5.96 28.52 -0.14
CA GLN A 368 4.64 27.97 -0.53
C GLN A 368 4.16 26.86 0.43
N GLU A 369 4.98 26.51 1.42
CA GLU A 369 4.74 25.43 2.41
C GLU A 369 4.21 25.95 3.77
N LYS A 370 4.20 27.28 3.99
CA LYS A 370 3.43 27.95 5.06
C LYS A 370 2.06 28.31 4.50
#